data_AF-A0A834NYY7-F1
#
_entry.id   AF-A0A834NYY7-F1
#
_cell.length_a   1.000
_cell.length_b   1.000
_cell.length_c   1.000
_cell.angle_alpha   90.00
_cell.angle_beta   90.00
_cell.angle_gamma   90.00
#
_symmetry.space_group_name_H-M   'P 1'
#
loop_
_entity.id
_entity.type
_entity.pdbx_description
1 polymer ?
#
loop_
_entity_poly.entity_id
_entity_poly.type
_entity_poly.pdbx_seq_one_letter_code
_entity_poly.pdbx_strand_id
1 'polypeptide(L)'
;METVSTSPNSDVNQQRDIDKNHHCVKIHVETAQIPRYNVFAQVNGKTMAVNYADIVQSTRDTFFSGKTRPLEWRIKQLKQMLRMLEECTPEIISALASDLRRSKFESMILEIDYTKQEIKHMLYNIKEFSAPEKPSKAIVNILDGVEIRKDPYGVVLVIGAWNYPLQLTMAPMIGAIAAGNCVILKPSEIAQATANLLAEIIPKYLDTESYHVIIGGISETTELLKQRFDYIFYTGSTNVGKIVREAANKFLTPVTLELGGKSPVYIDSTANIQIAAKRILWGKYINAGQTCIAPDYILCSTEVQNKFVAEAKKILKEWYGENPKESPDFCRIINENHFHRIKNYLLDSEKIAVGGDCDSIEKYISPTILIDVKPTDKIMQDEIFGPILPIVNVDNAYEAIRFINSREIPLVLYIFSKDKGVRNLIINQTRSGSVCVNDTILQYSGFFHLQAEMIDNTKFSNCIQELKYNCFVLSNTMDIFQVPKLDTTAKQLEKPLALYIFSGNKGNVSMILNNTSSGGVCVNDTMLHVAVETLPFGGVGNSGMGAYHGKYTYDTFVHKKGCLIKDFNIIGEKLAACRYPPYNDTKLSMLISLVAKRPDVPGVKYIPYLILFGLGVVATIGFKAAMKVQKTAHV
;
A
#
# COMPACT_ATOMS: atom_id res chain seq x y z
N MET A 1 -60.37 30.30 -38.34
CA MET A 1 -61.04 29.85 -39.57
C MET A 1 -60.04 28.99 -40.33
N GLU A 2 -60.44 27.73 -40.51
CA GLU A 2 -60.11 26.81 -41.62
C GLU A 2 -58.67 26.31 -41.87
N THR A 3 -58.41 25.05 -41.48
CA THR A 3 -58.32 23.82 -42.35
C THR A 3 -57.84 24.01 -43.81
N VAL A 4 -57.15 23.11 -44.55
CA VAL A 4 -56.77 21.67 -44.49
C VAL A 4 -56.07 21.32 -45.83
N SER A 5 -55.12 20.37 -45.83
CA SER A 5 -54.68 19.41 -46.91
C SER A 5 -54.30 19.89 -48.33
N THR A 6 -53.29 19.32 -49.03
CA THR A 6 -53.31 17.96 -49.63
C THR A 6 -51.94 17.61 -50.25
N SER A 7 -51.59 16.31 -50.24
CA SER A 7 -50.49 15.64 -51.00
C SER A 7 -50.84 15.45 -52.50
N PRO A 8 -49.99 14.84 -53.38
CA PRO A 8 -49.98 13.36 -53.49
C PRO A 8 -48.75 12.64 -54.12
N ASN A 9 -48.72 11.30 -53.90
CA ASN A 9 -48.23 10.17 -54.73
C ASN A 9 -46.70 10.03 -54.97
N SER A 10 -46.05 8.86 -54.79
CA SER A 10 -46.43 7.53 -55.31
C SER A 10 -45.54 6.40 -54.73
N ASP A 11 -46.19 5.37 -54.17
CA ASP A 11 -46.12 3.94 -54.51
C ASP A 11 -44.81 3.10 -54.58
N VAL A 12 -44.85 2.03 -53.74
CA VAL A 12 -44.52 0.60 -53.99
C VAL A 12 -43.21 0.01 -53.42
N ASN A 13 -43.38 -0.72 -52.30
CA ASN A 13 -42.88 -2.09 -51.94
C ASN A 13 -41.95 -2.80 -52.94
N GLN A 14 -41.02 -3.70 -52.63
CA GLN A 14 -40.51 -4.44 -51.46
C GLN A 14 -39.34 -5.26 -52.06
N GLN A 15 -38.22 -5.44 -51.36
CA GLN A 15 -37.59 -6.76 -51.14
C GLN A 15 -36.31 -6.60 -50.29
N ARG A 16 -36.02 -7.65 -49.54
CA ARG A 16 -35.06 -7.80 -48.45
C ARG A 16 -33.61 -7.78 -48.94
N ASP A 17 -32.72 -7.23 -48.12
CA ASP A 17 -31.40 -7.84 -47.91
C ASP A 17 -30.94 -7.67 -46.46
N ILE A 18 -30.45 -8.79 -45.93
CA ILE A 18 -29.94 -8.99 -44.59
C ILE A 18 -28.45 -8.66 -44.64
N ASP A 19 -27.97 -7.65 -43.89
CA ASP A 19 -26.58 -7.71 -43.42
C ASP A 19 -26.30 -6.86 -42.16
N LYS A 20 -26.02 -7.62 -41.09
CA LYS A 20 -25.05 -7.42 -39.99
C LYS A 20 -24.81 -5.99 -39.45
N ASN A 21 -25.47 -5.73 -38.32
CA ASN A 21 -25.14 -4.66 -37.36
C ASN A 21 -23.69 -4.73 -36.87
N HIS A 22 -22.89 -3.71 -37.19
CA HIS A 22 -21.83 -3.18 -36.33
C HIS A 22 -22.19 -1.73 -35.99
N HIS A 23 -22.93 -1.52 -34.90
CA HIS A 23 -23.18 -0.18 -34.37
C HIS A 23 -21.95 0.31 -33.60
N CYS A 24 -21.03 0.96 -34.31
CA CYS A 24 -20.06 1.86 -33.70
C CYS A 24 -20.78 3.17 -33.34
N VAL A 25 -21.17 3.32 -32.07
CA VAL A 25 -21.72 4.59 -31.56
C VAL A 25 -20.61 5.62 -31.54
N LYS A 26 -20.59 6.52 -32.53
CA LYS A 26 -19.79 7.75 -32.48
C LYS A 26 -20.43 8.67 -31.44
N ILE A 27 -19.84 8.72 -30.25
CA ILE A 27 -20.19 9.74 -29.25
C ILE A 27 -19.55 11.05 -29.71
N HIS A 28 -20.38 12.01 -30.13
CA HIS A 28 -19.96 13.41 -30.26
C HIS A 28 -19.75 13.97 -28.86
N VAL A 29 -18.49 14.20 -28.51
CA VAL A 29 -18.13 14.96 -27.32
C VAL A 29 -18.25 16.43 -27.70
N GLU A 30 -19.41 17.03 -27.42
CA GLU A 30 -19.49 18.49 -27.32
C GLU A 30 -18.62 18.91 -26.13
N THR A 31 -17.61 19.74 -26.41
CA THR A 31 -16.79 20.39 -25.39
C THR A 31 -17.67 21.35 -24.58
N ALA A 32 -18.32 20.81 -23.55
CA ALA A 32 -18.95 21.60 -22.51
C ALA A 32 -17.88 22.47 -21.84
N GLN A 33 -18.10 23.78 -21.79
CA GLN A 33 -17.26 24.68 -21.02
C GLN A 33 -17.27 24.24 -19.54
N ILE A 34 -16.15 23.65 -19.11
CA ILE A 34 -15.93 23.20 -17.74
C ILE A 34 -15.98 24.42 -16.82
N PRO A 35 -16.88 24.48 -15.82
CA PRO A 35 -16.84 25.54 -14.82
C PRO A 35 -15.55 25.41 -14.03
N ARG A 36 -14.72 26.47 -14.00
CA ARG A 36 -13.51 26.55 -13.18
C ARG A 36 -13.89 26.57 -11.70
N TYR A 37 -14.12 25.41 -11.09
CA TYR A 37 -14.22 25.31 -9.65
C TYR A 37 -12.82 25.29 -9.03
N ASN A 38 -12.51 26.41 -8.36
CA ASN A 38 -11.49 26.61 -7.33
C ASN A 38 -10.01 26.51 -7.72
N VAL A 39 -9.57 27.50 -8.50
CA VAL A 39 -8.26 28.15 -8.28
C VAL A 39 -8.44 29.66 -7.97
N PHE A 40 -9.66 30.20 -8.07
CA PHE A 40 -9.93 31.62 -7.86
C PHE A 40 -11.29 31.84 -7.19
N ALA A 41 -11.31 32.42 -5.99
CA ALA A 41 -12.53 33.01 -5.44
C ALA A 41 -12.78 34.33 -6.18
N GLN A 42 -13.92 34.44 -6.87
CA GLN A 42 -14.35 35.70 -7.48
C GLN A 42 -15.19 36.50 -6.48
N VAL A 43 -14.63 37.61 -5.98
CA VAL A 43 -15.38 38.66 -5.30
C VAL A 43 -15.12 39.97 -6.06
N ASN A 44 -16.18 40.62 -6.55
CA ASN A 44 -16.11 41.88 -7.30
C ASN A 44 -15.19 41.87 -8.54
N GLY A 45 -15.15 40.76 -9.29
CA GLY A 45 -14.45 40.69 -10.58
C GLY A 45 -12.92 40.78 -10.50
N LYS A 46 -12.32 40.65 -9.30
CA LYS A 46 -10.87 40.56 -9.11
C LYS A 46 -10.48 39.15 -8.69
N THR A 47 -9.51 38.59 -9.41
CA THR A 47 -8.86 37.31 -9.11
C THR A 47 -8.00 37.45 -7.86
N MET A 48 -8.50 37.00 -6.69
CA MET A 48 -7.73 36.94 -5.46
C MET A 48 -6.84 35.69 -5.46
N ALA A 49 -5.58 35.84 -5.03
CA ALA A 49 -4.68 34.71 -4.81
C ALA A 49 -5.23 33.80 -3.71
N VAL A 50 -5.11 32.48 -3.91
CA VAL A 50 -5.48 31.48 -2.89
C VAL A 50 -4.61 31.71 -1.65
N ASN A 51 -5.25 32.01 -0.51
CA ASN A 51 -4.54 32.10 0.77
C ASN A 51 -4.50 30.72 1.44
N TYR A 52 -3.39 30.00 1.26
CA TYR A 52 -3.19 28.68 1.86
C TYR A 52 -3.27 28.69 3.39
N ALA A 53 -2.87 29.80 4.03
CA ALA A 53 -2.96 29.93 5.48
C ALA A 53 -4.42 29.93 5.95
N ASP A 54 -5.30 30.63 5.24
CA ASP A 54 -6.74 30.68 5.58
C ASP A 54 -7.42 29.33 5.39
N ILE A 55 -7.07 28.58 4.33
CA ILE A 55 -7.59 27.22 4.10
C ILE A 55 -7.14 26.28 5.23
N VAL A 56 -5.84 26.29 5.57
CA VAL A 56 -5.32 25.43 6.64
C VAL A 56 -5.92 25.82 7.99
N GLN A 57 -6.08 27.12 8.26
CA GLN A 57 -6.65 27.61 9.52
C GLN A 57 -8.13 27.26 9.64
N SER A 58 -8.94 27.51 8.60
CA SER A 58 -10.36 27.14 8.61
C SER A 58 -10.57 25.63 8.77
N THR A 59 -9.76 24.81 8.08
CA THR A 59 -9.77 23.35 8.24
C THR A 59 -9.44 22.94 9.68
N ARG A 60 -8.49 23.64 10.30
CA ARG A 60 -8.09 23.42 11.70
C ARG A 60 -9.18 23.84 12.68
N ASP A 61 -9.89 24.93 12.41
CA ASP A 61 -11.04 25.37 13.19
C ASP A 61 -12.19 24.34 13.11
N THR A 62 -12.43 23.78 11.92
CA THR A 62 -13.36 22.65 11.75
C THR A 62 -12.94 21.44 12.57
N PHE A 63 -11.66 21.06 12.58
CA PHE A 63 -11.17 19.98 13.45
C PHE A 63 -11.42 20.29 14.93
N PHE A 64 -11.11 21.52 15.38
CA PHE A 64 -11.29 21.93 16.78
C PHE A 64 -12.75 22.03 17.23
N SER A 65 -13.69 22.25 16.30
CA SER A 65 -15.13 22.14 16.60
C SER A 65 -15.53 20.73 17.09
N GLY A 66 -14.70 19.71 16.83
CA GLY A 66 -14.97 18.32 17.17
C GLY A 66 -15.88 17.59 16.18
N LYS A 67 -16.24 18.23 15.06
CA LYS A 67 -17.11 17.67 14.00
C LYS A 67 -16.68 16.27 13.52
N THR A 68 -15.38 16.04 13.40
CA THR A 68 -14.82 14.76 12.90
C THR A 68 -14.69 13.68 13.98
N ARG A 69 -14.95 13.99 15.26
CA ARG A 69 -14.75 13.05 16.38
C ARG A 69 -15.75 11.89 16.41
N PRO A 70 -17.08 12.10 16.23
CA PRO A 70 -18.05 11.01 16.31
C PRO A 70 -17.83 9.93 15.25
N LEU A 71 -17.91 8.66 15.65
CA LEU A 71 -17.64 7.54 14.76
C LEU A 71 -18.67 7.45 13.63
N GLU A 72 -19.93 7.74 13.94
CA GLU A 72 -21.04 7.78 12.99
C GLU A 72 -20.79 8.78 11.88
N TRP A 73 -20.20 9.94 12.21
CA TRP A 73 -19.83 10.95 11.23
C TRP A 73 -18.73 10.44 10.30
N ARG A 74 -17.68 9.81 10.84
CA ARG A 74 -16.59 9.23 10.02
C ARG A 74 -17.11 8.14 9.09
N ILE A 75 -17.95 7.24 9.60
CA ILE A 75 -18.60 6.18 8.82
C ILE A 75 -19.44 6.78 7.68
N LYS A 76 -20.16 7.88 7.94
CA LYS A 76 -20.93 8.57 6.90
C LYS A 76 -20.02 9.09 5.78
N GLN A 77 -18.88 9.71 6.11
CA GLN A 77 -17.93 10.20 5.11
C GLN A 77 -17.32 9.06 4.28
N LEU A 78 -16.94 7.94 4.91
CA LEU A 78 -16.43 6.77 4.21
C LEU A 78 -17.47 6.15 3.26
N LYS A 79 -18.74 6.05 3.69
CA LYS A 79 -19.83 5.60 2.82
C LYS A 79 -20.07 6.55 1.64
N GLN A 80 -19.99 7.85 1.86
CA GLN A 80 -20.09 8.85 0.80
C GLN A 80 -18.92 8.74 -0.19
N MET A 81 -17.71 8.46 0.28
CA MET A 81 -16.55 8.22 -0.58
C MET A 81 -16.72 6.93 -1.41
N LEU A 82 -17.25 5.86 -0.82
CA LEU A 82 -17.57 4.63 -1.56
C LEU A 82 -18.59 4.89 -2.66
N ARG A 83 -19.67 5.60 -2.32
CA ARG A 83 -20.70 6.02 -3.28
C ARG A 83 -20.13 6.90 -4.40
N MET A 84 -19.24 7.83 -4.07
CA MET A 84 -18.52 8.65 -5.06
C MET A 84 -17.76 7.79 -6.06
N LEU A 85 -17.01 6.79 -5.58
CA LEU A 85 -16.26 5.89 -6.46
C LEU A 85 -17.17 5.00 -7.31
N GLU A 86 -18.34 4.61 -6.80
CA GLU A 86 -19.33 3.82 -7.54
C GLU A 86 -20.04 4.64 -8.62
N GLU A 87 -20.55 5.82 -8.27
CA GLU A 87 -21.31 6.69 -9.19
C GLU A 87 -20.42 7.35 -10.24
N CYS A 88 -19.20 7.77 -9.87
CA CYS A 88 -18.27 8.45 -10.78
C CYS A 88 -17.27 7.51 -11.47
N THR A 89 -17.48 6.18 -11.43
CA THR A 89 -16.59 5.20 -12.09
C THR A 89 -16.32 5.55 -13.57
N PRO A 90 -17.33 5.90 -14.40
CA PRO A 90 -17.10 6.24 -15.81
C PRO A 90 -16.18 7.46 -16.00
N GLU A 91 -16.37 8.51 -15.21
CA GLU A 91 -15.58 9.75 -15.25
C GLU A 91 -14.15 9.50 -14.79
N ILE A 92 -13.98 8.68 -13.75
CA ILE A 92 -12.66 8.28 -13.26
C ILE A 92 -11.90 7.50 -14.34
N ILE A 93 -12.54 6.53 -15.00
CA ILE A 93 -11.93 5.79 -16.12
C ILE A 93 -11.52 6.76 -17.24
N SER A 94 -12.38 7.72 -17.57
CA SER A 94 -12.10 8.73 -18.60
C SER A 94 -10.89 9.61 -18.25
N ALA A 95 -10.80 10.08 -17.00
CA ALA A 95 -9.68 10.88 -16.53
C ALA A 95 -8.35 10.10 -16.55
N LEU A 96 -8.35 8.85 -16.07
CA LEU A 96 -7.18 7.97 -16.12
C LEU A 96 -6.76 7.65 -17.56
N ALA A 97 -7.72 7.45 -18.46
CA ALA A 97 -7.46 7.28 -19.88
C ALA A 97 -6.88 8.55 -20.52
N SER A 98 -7.33 9.74 -20.10
CA SER A 98 -6.78 11.01 -20.59
C SER A 98 -5.33 11.23 -20.13
N ASP A 99 -5.01 10.93 -18.87
CA ASP A 99 -3.68 11.16 -18.31
C ASP A 99 -2.65 10.12 -18.82
N LEU A 100 -3.03 8.83 -18.85
CA LEU A 100 -2.08 7.73 -19.02
C LEU A 100 -2.40 6.83 -20.22
N ARG A 101 -3.49 7.08 -20.95
CA ARG A 101 -4.08 6.12 -21.92
C ARG A 101 -4.33 4.76 -21.26
N ARG A 102 -4.73 4.77 -19.98
CA ARG A 102 -4.98 3.55 -19.24
C ARG A 102 -6.28 2.89 -19.69
N SER A 103 -6.24 1.57 -19.90
CA SER A 103 -7.43 0.83 -20.28
C SER A 103 -8.44 0.78 -19.12
N LYS A 104 -9.70 0.48 -19.45
CA LYS A 104 -10.74 0.25 -18.44
C LYS A 104 -10.32 -0.86 -17.46
N PHE A 105 -9.72 -1.94 -17.95
CA PHE A 105 -9.33 -3.07 -17.12
C PHE A 105 -8.28 -2.67 -16.07
N GLU A 106 -7.19 -2.02 -16.50
CA GLU A 106 -6.16 -1.54 -15.57
C GLU A 106 -6.72 -0.48 -14.60
N SER A 107 -7.58 0.42 -15.07
CA SER A 107 -8.20 1.46 -14.23
C SER A 107 -9.05 0.85 -13.10
N MET A 108 -9.84 -0.19 -13.42
CA MET A 108 -10.67 -0.88 -12.44
C MET A 108 -9.82 -1.61 -11.40
N ILE A 109 -8.93 -2.50 -11.84
CA ILE A 109 -8.25 -3.43 -10.93
C ILE A 109 -7.11 -2.77 -10.14
N LEU A 110 -6.40 -1.80 -10.73
CA LEU A 110 -5.22 -1.19 -10.11
C LEU A 110 -5.54 0.04 -9.27
N GLU A 111 -6.71 0.67 -9.46
CA GLU A 111 -7.06 1.90 -8.74
C GLU A 111 -8.46 1.90 -8.14
N ILE A 112 -9.50 1.72 -8.95
CA ILE A 112 -10.89 1.94 -8.50
C ILE A 112 -11.31 0.88 -7.48
N ASP A 113 -11.23 -0.41 -7.85
CA ASP A 113 -11.69 -1.49 -6.99
C ASP A 113 -10.77 -1.67 -5.79
N TYR A 114 -9.45 -1.51 -5.97
CA TYR A 114 -8.51 -1.42 -4.86
C TYR A 114 -8.95 -0.38 -3.81
N THR A 115 -9.25 0.83 -4.24
CA THR A 115 -9.68 1.92 -3.34
C THR A 115 -11.02 1.63 -2.69
N LYS A 116 -11.98 1.04 -3.42
CA LYS A 116 -13.28 0.62 -2.86
C LYS A 116 -13.10 -0.44 -1.76
N GLN A 117 -12.18 -1.39 -1.96
CA GLN A 117 -11.93 -2.45 -0.99
C GLN A 117 -11.28 -1.90 0.29
N GLU A 118 -10.35 -0.94 0.18
CA GLU A 118 -9.78 -0.26 1.37
C GLU A 118 -10.87 0.47 2.18
N ILE A 119 -11.84 1.13 1.52
CA ILE A 119 -12.97 1.76 2.21
C ILE A 119 -13.82 0.72 2.94
N LYS A 120 -14.15 -0.40 2.28
CA LYS A 120 -14.94 -1.47 2.90
C LYS A 120 -14.21 -2.07 4.10
N HIS A 121 -12.92 -2.35 3.97
CA HIS A 121 -12.09 -2.83 5.07
C HIS A 121 -12.15 -1.87 6.28
N MET A 122 -12.01 -0.56 6.05
CA MET A 122 -12.17 0.43 7.12
C MET A 122 -13.57 0.41 7.73
N LEU A 123 -14.62 0.39 6.91
CA LEU A 123 -16.01 0.37 7.39
C LEU A 123 -16.30 -0.86 8.27
N TYR A 124 -15.76 -2.03 7.92
CA TYR A 124 -15.94 -3.25 8.70
C TYR A 124 -15.25 -3.17 10.07
N ASN A 125 -14.09 -2.51 10.15
CA ASN A 125 -13.22 -2.59 11.32
C ASN A 125 -13.13 -1.31 12.17
N ILE A 126 -13.67 -0.17 11.71
CA ILE A 126 -13.46 1.15 12.35
C ILE A 126 -13.88 1.21 13.83
N LYS A 127 -14.89 0.42 14.24
CA LYS A 127 -15.31 0.33 15.66
C LYS A 127 -14.22 -0.30 16.53
N GLU A 128 -13.62 -1.39 16.06
CA GLU A 128 -12.51 -2.04 16.75
C GLU A 128 -11.27 -1.16 16.71
N PHE A 129 -10.95 -0.60 15.54
CA PHE A 129 -9.78 0.24 15.36
C PHE A 129 -9.84 1.50 16.23
N SER A 130 -11.01 2.08 16.48
CA SER A 130 -11.17 3.27 17.34
C SER A 130 -11.30 3.00 18.84
N ALA A 131 -11.52 1.76 19.26
CA ALA A 131 -11.68 1.44 20.68
C ALA A 131 -10.38 1.68 21.49
N PRO A 132 -10.48 2.19 22.74
CA PRO A 132 -9.33 2.29 23.64
C PRO A 132 -8.70 0.93 23.90
N GLU A 133 -7.36 0.85 23.84
CA GLU A 133 -6.62 -0.36 24.19
C GLU A 133 -6.43 -0.41 25.71
N LYS A 134 -6.55 -1.58 26.35
CA LYS A 134 -6.42 -1.76 27.80
C LYS A 134 -5.17 -2.60 28.10
N PRO A 135 -3.99 -1.98 28.31
CA PRO A 135 -2.76 -2.72 28.57
C PRO A 135 -2.78 -3.37 29.96
N SER A 136 -1.87 -4.33 30.17
CA SER A 136 -1.65 -4.96 31.47
C SER A 136 -1.22 -3.93 32.52
N LYS A 137 -1.72 -4.07 33.75
CA LYS A 137 -1.39 -3.18 34.87
C LYS A 137 -0.28 -3.76 35.73
N ALA A 138 0.65 -2.93 36.17
CA ALA A 138 1.57 -3.28 37.26
C ALA A 138 0.81 -3.34 38.61
N ILE A 139 1.38 -4.02 39.61
CA ILE A 139 0.78 -4.11 40.96
C ILE A 139 0.50 -2.72 41.54
N VAL A 140 1.43 -1.78 41.36
CA VAL A 140 1.27 -0.39 41.81
C VAL A 140 0.07 0.34 41.17
N ASN A 141 -0.42 -0.15 40.02
CA ASN A 141 -1.55 0.41 39.30
C ASN A 141 -2.77 -0.52 39.25
N ILE A 142 -2.81 -1.60 40.05
CA ILE A 142 -3.86 -2.63 39.92
C ILE A 142 -5.28 -2.08 40.13
N LEU A 143 -5.40 -1.04 40.97
CA LEU A 143 -6.65 -0.32 41.25
C LEU A 143 -6.89 0.88 40.32
N ASP A 144 -5.93 1.26 39.48
CA ASP A 144 -6.04 2.43 38.58
C ASP A 144 -6.65 2.03 37.23
N GLY A 145 -7.35 2.94 36.55
CA GLY A 145 -7.69 2.79 35.14
C GLY A 145 -6.46 2.99 34.26
N VAL A 146 -6.17 2.07 33.36
CA VAL A 146 -5.05 2.19 32.41
C VAL A 146 -5.60 1.90 31.02
N GLU A 147 -5.50 2.88 30.13
CA GLU A 147 -5.95 2.77 28.75
C GLU A 147 -5.05 3.55 27.79
N ILE A 148 -5.04 3.15 26.53
CA ILE A 148 -4.42 3.88 25.41
C ILE A 148 -5.56 4.33 24.51
N ARG A 149 -5.76 5.65 24.42
CA ARG A 149 -6.74 6.26 23.52
C ARG A 149 -6.10 6.57 22.17
N LYS A 150 -6.89 6.48 21.11
CA LYS A 150 -6.46 6.77 19.73
C LYS A 150 -7.07 8.10 19.32
N ASP A 151 -6.29 9.16 19.48
CA ASP A 151 -6.73 10.52 19.15
C ASP A 151 -6.30 10.86 17.72
N PRO A 152 -7.16 11.46 16.87
CA PRO A 152 -6.70 11.98 15.59
C PRO A 152 -5.62 13.04 15.79
N TYR A 153 -4.67 13.12 14.85
CA TYR A 153 -3.63 14.15 14.85
C TYR A 153 -4.20 15.56 14.67
N GLY A 154 -5.11 15.77 13.71
CA GLY A 154 -5.66 17.08 13.39
C GLY A 154 -5.90 17.28 11.90
N VAL A 155 -5.17 18.21 11.30
CA VAL A 155 -5.16 18.49 9.87
C VAL A 155 -4.00 17.75 9.21
N VAL A 156 -4.34 16.84 8.30
CA VAL A 156 -3.40 16.00 7.55
C VAL A 156 -3.22 16.55 6.13
N LEU A 157 -1.97 16.67 5.67
CA LEU A 157 -1.67 16.90 4.26
C LEU A 157 -1.38 15.57 3.58
N VAL A 158 -2.07 15.28 2.47
CA VAL A 158 -1.81 14.11 1.63
C VAL A 158 -1.35 14.61 0.25
N ILE A 159 -0.12 14.29 -0.12
CA ILE A 159 0.47 14.63 -1.44
C ILE A 159 0.53 13.36 -2.28
N GLY A 160 -0.35 13.28 -3.29
CA GLY A 160 -0.47 12.12 -4.18
C GLY A 160 0.53 12.13 -5.34
N ALA A 161 0.83 10.95 -5.88
CA ALA A 161 1.66 10.77 -7.08
C ALA A 161 0.80 10.68 -8.35
N TRP A 162 1.42 10.80 -9.53
CA TRP A 162 0.71 10.81 -10.82
C TRP A 162 0.54 9.45 -11.48
N ASN A 163 1.29 8.44 -11.03
CA ASN A 163 1.37 7.17 -11.75
C ASN A 163 0.20 6.23 -11.41
N TYR A 164 -0.38 6.36 -10.22
CA TYR A 164 -1.70 5.83 -9.87
C TYR A 164 -2.46 6.94 -9.12
N PRO A 165 -2.94 7.96 -9.86
CA PRO A 165 -3.31 9.25 -9.28
C PRO A 165 -4.58 9.23 -8.43
N LEU A 166 -5.43 8.22 -8.61
CA LEU A 166 -6.59 8.01 -7.74
C LEU A 166 -6.15 7.30 -6.46
N GLN A 167 -5.56 6.10 -6.57
CA GLN A 167 -5.31 5.24 -5.41
C GLN A 167 -4.30 5.88 -4.44
N LEU A 168 -3.21 6.48 -4.95
CA LEU A 168 -2.12 7.01 -4.12
C LEU A 168 -2.50 8.33 -3.46
N THR A 169 -3.63 8.92 -3.86
CA THR A 169 -4.23 10.10 -3.22
C THR A 169 -5.30 9.67 -2.23
N MET A 170 -6.16 8.72 -2.59
CA MET A 170 -7.33 8.35 -1.79
C MET A 170 -7.04 7.33 -0.69
N ALA A 171 -6.17 6.34 -0.91
CA ALA A 171 -5.84 5.33 0.11
C ALA A 171 -5.37 5.94 1.45
N PRO A 172 -4.40 6.88 1.49
CA PRO A 172 -4.06 7.56 2.74
C PRO A 172 -5.21 8.44 3.29
N MET A 173 -5.97 9.11 2.43
CA MET A 173 -7.14 9.90 2.87
C MET A 173 -8.17 9.04 3.61
N ILE A 174 -8.44 7.82 3.12
CA ILE A 174 -9.38 6.86 3.71
C ILE A 174 -9.03 6.58 5.18
N GLY A 175 -7.77 6.27 5.47
CA GLY A 175 -7.34 6.06 6.85
C GLY A 175 -7.37 7.34 7.70
N ALA A 176 -7.03 8.50 7.13
CA ALA A 176 -7.09 9.77 7.83
C ALA A 176 -8.54 10.14 8.25
N ILE A 177 -9.53 9.90 7.37
CA ILE A 177 -10.96 10.04 7.67
C ILE A 177 -11.38 9.08 8.77
N ALA A 178 -11.01 7.79 8.65
CA ALA A 178 -11.34 6.77 9.63
C ALA A 178 -10.78 7.13 11.03
N ALA A 179 -9.55 7.64 11.07
CA ALA A 179 -8.88 8.12 12.27
C ALA A 179 -9.51 9.40 12.86
N GLY A 180 -10.29 10.15 12.09
CA GLY A 180 -11.04 11.35 12.53
C GLY A 180 -10.32 12.67 12.28
N ASN A 181 -9.43 12.71 11.28
CA ASN A 181 -8.70 13.91 10.90
C ASN A 181 -9.47 14.72 9.84
N CYS A 182 -9.16 16.01 9.75
CA CYS A 182 -9.42 16.78 8.54
C CYS A 182 -8.28 16.56 7.55
N VAL A 183 -8.56 16.68 6.24
CA VAL A 183 -7.57 16.36 5.20
C VAL A 183 -7.50 17.47 4.15
N ILE A 184 -6.29 17.90 3.85
CA ILE A 184 -6.00 18.67 2.64
C ILE A 184 -5.28 17.73 1.67
N LEU A 185 -5.93 17.47 0.55
CA LEU A 185 -5.36 16.69 -0.55
C LEU A 185 -4.63 17.61 -1.52
N LYS A 186 -3.45 17.19 -1.94
CA LYS A 186 -2.70 17.77 -3.05
C LYS A 186 -2.46 16.67 -4.09
N PRO A 187 -3.38 16.48 -5.05
CA PRO A 187 -3.15 15.58 -6.18
C PRO A 187 -1.98 16.07 -7.04
N SER A 188 -1.34 15.16 -7.77
CA SER A 188 -0.25 15.53 -8.68
C SER A 188 -0.77 16.29 -9.90
N GLU A 189 -0.22 17.48 -10.15
CA GLU A 189 -0.47 18.31 -11.33
C GLU A 189 -0.10 17.61 -12.65
N ILE A 190 0.79 16.62 -12.56
CA ILE A 190 1.23 15.84 -13.72
C ILE A 190 0.08 14.95 -14.27
N ALA A 191 -0.83 14.47 -13.40
CA ALA A 191 -2.04 13.74 -13.80
C ALA A 191 -3.25 14.68 -13.75
N GLN A 192 -3.24 15.66 -14.67
CA GLN A 192 -4.09 16.84 -14.60
C GLN A 192 -5.59 16.51 -14.72
N ALA A 193 -5.98 15.57 -15.58
CA ALA A 193 -7.39 15.20 -15.74
C ALA A 193 -7.93 14.57 -14.44
N THR A 194 -7.15 13.68 -13.83
CA THR A 194 -7.51 13.06 -12.55
C THR A 194 -7.52 14.08 -11.42
N ALA A 195 -6.53 14.97 -11.34
CA ALA A 195 -6.49 16.03 -10.33
C ALA A 195 -7.72 16.97 -10.41
N ASN A 196 -8.08 17.39 -11.62
CA ASN A 196 -9.26 18.21 -11.88
C ASN A 196 -10.55 17.48 -11.49
N LEU A 197 -10.68 16.22 -11.90
CA LEU A 197 -11.84 15.40 -11.56
C LEU A 197 -11.99 15.28 -10.05
N LEU A 198 -10.91 14.97 -9.32
CA LEU A 198 -10.92 14.86 -7.85
C LEU A 198 -11.37 16.16 -7.19
N ALA A 199 -10.87 17.31 -7.65
CA ALA A 199 -11.30 18.61 -7.13
C ALA A 199 -12.77 18.92 -7.43
N GLU A 200 -13.31 18.39 -8.53
CA GLU A 200 -14.71 18.55 -8.90
C GLU A 200 -15.64 17.64 -8.08
N ILE A 201 -15.30 16.34 -7.94
CA ILE A 201 -16.21 15.35 -7.38
C ILE A 201 -16.14 15.28 -5.85
N ILE A 202 -14.97 15.46 -5.23
CA ILE A 202 -14.84 15.33 -3.77
C ILE A 202 -15.80 16.27 -3.01
N PRO A 203 -15.90 17.57 -3.35
CA PRO A 203 -16.83 18.49 -2.69
C PRO A 203 -18.32 18.13 -2.85
N LYS A 204 -18.69 17.32 -3.85
CA LYS A 204 -20.08 16.90 -4.08
C LYS A 204 -20.51 15.78 -3.12
N TYR A 205 -19.57 15.02 -2.58
CA TYR A 205 -19.85 13.84 -1.75
C TYR A 205 -19.38 13.99 -0.31
N LEU A 206 -18.23 14.62 -0.10
CA LEU A 206 -17.57 14.75 1.19
C LEU A 206 -17.75 16.15 1.78
N ASP A 207 -17.58 16.24 3.09
CA ASP A 207 -17.70 17.50 3.84
C ASP A 207 -16.66 18.54 3.41
N THR A 208 -17.11 19.66 2.86
CA THR A 208 -16.27 20.71 2.27
C THR A 208 -15.53 21.57 3.28
N GLU A 209 -15.91 21.52 4.56
CA GLU A 209 -15.18 22.20 5.63
C GLU A 209 -14.00 21.33 6.12
N SER A 210 -14.19 20.01 6.15
CA SER A 210 -13.21 19.05 6.68
C SER A 210 -12.20 18.56 5.64
N TYR A 211 -12.58 18.58 4.35
CA TYR A 211 -11.80 18.00 3.27
C TYR A 211 -11.66 18.95 2.09
N HIS A 212 -10.41 19.30 1.77
CA HIS A 212 -10.09 20.24 0.71
C HIS A 212 -9.22 19.56 -0.35
N VAL A 213 -9.40 19.95 -1.61
CA VAL A 213 -8.52 19.54 -2.71
C VAL A 213 -7.83 20.78 -3.24
N ILE A 214 -6.50 20.77 -3.24
CA ILE A 214 -5.69 21.86 -3.76
C ILE A 214 -4.95 21.38 -4.98
N ILE A 215 -5.32 21.95 -6.14
CA ILE A 215 -4.59 21.76 -7.39
C ILE A 215 -3.46 22.79 -7.44
N GLY A 216 -2.30 22.36 -7.93
CA GLY A 216 -1.15 23.24 -8.14
C GLY A 216 0.13 22.45 -8.33
N GLY A 217 1.18 23.14 -8.77
CA GLY A 217 2.48 22.55 -9.02
C GLY A 217 3.43 22.64 -7.82
N ILE A 218 4.71 22.76 -8.15
CA ILE A 218 5.80 22.92 -7.17
C ILE A 218 5.61 24.20 -6.34
N SER A 219 5.19 25.32 -6.93
CA SER A 219 4.97 26.59 -6.24
C SER A 219 3.93 26.45 -5.13
N GLU A 220 2.77 25.91 -5.45
CA GLU A 220 1.65 25.72 -4.53
C GLU A 220 1.99 24.69 -3.45
N THR A 221 2.66 23.60 -3.84
CA THR A 221 3.17 22.60 -2.88
C THR A 221 4.16 23.24 -1.90
N THR A 222 5.02 24.13 -2.37
CA THR A 222 5.99 24.86 -1.54
C THR A 222 5.29 25.79 -0.56
N GLU A 223 4.28 26.54 -0.98
CA GLU A 223 3.50 27.41 -0.08
C GLU A 223 2.68 26.62 0.94
N LEU A 224 2.12 25.47 0.54
CA LEU A 224 1.45 24.55 1.45
C LEU A 224 2.40 24.02 2.52
N LEU A 225 3.60 23.58 2.13
CA LEU A 225 4.60 23.04 3.06
C LEU A 225 5.15 24.09 4.04
N LYS A 226 4.87 25.38 3.85
CA LYS A 226 5.13 26.43 4.86
C LYS A 226 4.07 26.47 5.96
N GLN A 227 2.91 25.84 5.77
CA GLN A 227 1.83 25.82 6.74
C GLN A 227 2.02 24.69 7.76
N ARG A 228 1.38 24.84 8.93
CA ARG A 228 1.44 23.83 10.00
C ARG A 228 0.40 22.74 9.78
N PHE A 229 0.87 21.54 9.53
CA PHE A 229 0.08 20.29 9.52
C PHE A 229 0.39 19.45 10.76
N ASP A 230 -0.57 18.63 11.19
CA ASP A 230 -0.37 17.70 12.30
C ASP A 230 0.18 16.34 11.82
N TYR A 231 0.06 16.07 10.51
CA TYR A 231 0.70 14.94 9.82
C TYR A 231 0.87 15.25 8.33
N ILE A 232 1.95 14.78 7.69
CA ILE A 232 2.12 14.86 6.23
C ILE A 232 2.37 13.46 5.66
N PHE A 233 1.58 13.06 4.67
CA PHE A 233 1.76 11.82 3.90
C PHE A 233 2.19 12.17 2.48
N TYR A 234 3.30 11.60 2.02
CA TYR A 234 3.85 11.86 0.68
C TYR A 234 4.20 10.55 -0.03
N THR A 235 3.74 10.43 -1.28
CA THR A 235 4.20 9.39 -2.21
C THR A 235 4.90 10.02 -3.40
N GLY A 236 6.11 9.53 -3.73
CA GLY A 236 6.79 9.94 -4.94
C GLY A 236 8.31 9.73 -4.91
N SER A 237 9.08 10.70 -5.40
CA SER A 237 10.53 10.56 -5.56
C SER A 237 11.29 10.81 -4.26
N THR A 238 12.42 10.13 -4.06
CA THR A 238 13.31 10.33 -2.91
C THR A 238 13.78 11.78 -2.77
N ASN A 239 14.04 12.47 -3.89
CA ASN A 239 14.48 13.86 -3.87
C ASN A 239 13.43 14.80 -3.28
N VAL A 240 12.17 14.66 -3.71
CA VAL A 240 11.07 15.47 -3.17
C VAL A 240 10.70 15.03 -1.76
N GLY A 241 10.81 13.73 -1.42
CA GLY A 241 10.62 13.24 -0.05
C GLY A 241 11.55 13.92 0.96
N LYS A 242 12.81 14.20 0.58
CA LYS A 242 13.76 14.98 1.40
C LYS A 242 13.28 16.42 1.63
N ILE A 243 12.76 17.08 0.59
CA ILE A 243 12.21 18.44 0.68
C ILE A 243 10.97 18.48 1.59
N VAL A 244 10.06 17.52 1.45
CA VAL A 244 8.87 17.39 2.32
C VAL A 244 9.29 17.22 3.77
N ARG A 245 10.27 16.33 4.03
CA ARG A 245 10.78 16.08 5.39
C ARG A 245 11.42 17.34 6.00
N GLU A 246 12.21 18.06 5.21
CA GLU A 246 12.84 19.31 5.65
C GLU A 246 11.80 20.37 6.03
N ALA A 247 10.76 20.54 5.22
CA ALA A 247 9.68 21.45 5.54
C ALA A 247 8.90 21.03 6.80
N ALA A 248 8.58 19.74 6.93
CA ALA A 248 7.87 19.19 8.09
C ALA A 248 8.62 19.42 9.42
N ASN A 249 9.96 19.37 9.40
CA ASN A 249 10.78 19.58 10.59
C ASN A 249 10.62 20.97 11.21
N LYS A 250 10.23 22.00 10.43
CA LYS A 250 9.98 23.36 10.95
C LYS A 250 8.87 23.39 12.00
N PHE A 251 7.93 22.44 11.95
CA PHE A 251 6.81 22.31 12.88
C PHE A 251 6.85 21.04 13.73
N LEU A 252 7.95 20.26 13.62
CA LEU A 252 8.05 18.92 14.18
C LEU A 252 6.90 17.99 13.74
N THR A 253 6.41 18.19 12.51
CA THR A 253 5.31 17.42 11.96
C THR A 253 5.78 15.99 11.64
N PRO A 254 5.11 14.95 12.15
CA PRO A 254 5.38 13.57 11.75
C PRO A 254 5.05 13.37 10.27
N VAL A 255 5.78 12.48 9.61
CA VAL A 255 5.61 12.20 8.17
C VAL A 255 5.58 10.71 7.87
N THR A 256 4.83 10.35 6.83
CA THR A 256 5.00 9.09 6.11
C THR A 256 5.50 9.40 4.70
N LEU A 257 6.57 8.72 4.27
CA LEU A 257 7.20 8.89 2.97
C LEU A 257 7.24 7.54 2.24
N GLU A 258 6.48 7.40 1.15
CA GLU A 258 6.47 6.24 0.25
C GLU A 258 7.28 6.57 -1.01
N LEU A 259 8.48 5.95 -1.17
CA LEU A 259 9.47 6.33 -2.17
C LEU A 259 9.76 5.22 -3.20
N GLY A 260 10.70 5.45 -4.13
CA GLY A 260 11.00 4.55 -5.27
C GLY A 260 12.37 3.83 -5.18
N GLY A 261 12.81 3.25 -6.30
CA GLY A 261 14.13 2.62 -6.47
C GLY A 261 14.18 1.60 -7.61
N LYS A 262 15.38 1.18 -8.03
CA LYS A 262 15.56 0.21 -9.14
C LYS A 262 15.34 -1.23 -8.68
N SER A 263 14.15 -1.78 -8.87
CA SER A 263 13.81 -3.14 -8.42
C SER A 263 14.42 -4.25 -9.32
N PRO A 264 15.47 -4.98 -8.90
CA PRO A 264 16.08 -6.07 -9.69
C PRO A 264 15.15 -7.26 -9.90
N VAL A 265 15.41 -8.02 -10.97
CA VAL A 265 14.93 -9.39 -11.17
C VAL A 265 16.13 -10.30 -11.39
N TYR A 266 16.30 -11.35 -10.59
CA TYR A 266 17.23 -12.44 -10.89
C TYR A 266 16.50 -13.62 -11.53
N ILE A 267 17.07 -14.20 -12.58
CA ILE A 267 16.54 -15.41 -13.23
C ILE A 267 17.68 -16.41 -13.42
N ASP A 268 17.52 -17.64 -12.92
CA ASP A 268 18.45 -18.73 -13.22
C ASP A 268 17.91 -19.73 -14.26
N SER A 269 18.77 -20.68 -14.65
CA SER A 269 18.46 -21.70 -15.65
C SER A 269 17.41 -22.72 -15.21
N THR A 270 17.07 -22.79 -13.92
CA THR A 270 16.05 -23.71 -13.39
C THR A 270 14.64 -23.14 -13.51
N ALA A 271 14.51 -21.82 -13.71
CA ALA A 271 13.23 -21.15 -13.87
C ALA A 271 12.43 -21.71 -15.06
N ASN A 272 11.10 -21.77 -14.90
CA ASN A 272 10.23 -21.95 -16.07
C ASN A 272 10.19 -20.63 -16.85
N ILE A 273 11.00 -20.51 -17.90
CA ILE A 273 11.15 -19.27 -18.67
C ILE A 273 9.83 -18.78 -19.27
N GLN A 274 8.93 -19.68 -19.69
CA GLN A 274 7.62 -19.30 -20.24
C GLN A 274 6.76 -18.56 -19.21
N ILE A 275 6.65 -19.13 -18.01
CA ILE A 275 5.89 -18.52 -16.91
C ILE A 275 6.61 -17.27 -16.38
N ALA A 276 7.94 -17.33 -16.23
CA ALA A 276 8.74 -16.22 -15.75
C ALA A 276 8.62 -15.01 -16.67
N ALA A 277 8.76 -15.21 -17.98
CA ALA A 277 8.57 -14.15 -18.97
C ALA A 277 7.16 -13.56 -18.88
N LYS A 278 6.09 -14.37 -18.84
CA LYS A 278 4.73 -13.83 -18.69
C LYS A 278 4.58 -12.97 -17.43
N ARG A 279 5.08 -13.42 -16.27
CA ARG A 279 4.96 -12.64 -15.03
C ARG A 279 5.76 -11.34 -15.11
N ILE A 280 7.05 -11.42 -15.44
CA ILE A 280 7.95 -10.27 -15.51
C ILE A 280 7.47 -9.23 -16.52
N LEU A 281 7.05 -9.65 -17.71
CA LEU A 281 6.60 -8.73 -18.75
C LEU A 281 5.30 -8.05 -18.36
N TRP A 282 4.35 -8.75 -17.74
CA TRP A 282 3.15 -8.13 -17.20
C TRP A 282 3.52 -7.08 -16.16
N GLY A 283 4.32 -7.46 -15.15
CA GLY A 283 4.76 -6.52 -14.12
C GLY A 283 5.56 -5.33 -14.67
N LYS A 284 6.32 -5.53 -15.75
CA LYS A 284 7.12 -4.47 -16.38
C LYS A 284 6.26 -3.50 -17.20
N TYR A 285 5.26 -4.00 -17.93
CA TYR A 285 4.58 -3.22 -18.96
C TYR A 285 3.18 -2.76 -18.57
N ILE A 286 2.61 -3.24 -17.47
CA ILE A 286 1.44 -2.55 -16.88
C ILE A 286 1.77 -1.08 -16.65
N ASN A 287 0.80 -0.21 -16.91
CA ASN A 287 1.01 1.25 -16.82
C ASN A 287 2.25 1.76 -17.60
N ALA A 288 2.67 1.04 -18.66
CA ALA A 288 3.92 1.27 -19.39
C ALA A 288 5.17 1.33 -18.48
N GLY A 289 5.21 0.57 -17.39
CA GLY A 289 6.34 0.48 -16.46
C GLY A 289 6.52 1.68 -15.53
N GLN A 290 5.52 2.56 -15.45
CA GLN A 290 5.52 3.73 -14.56
C GLN A 290 5.05 3.32 -13.16
N THR A 291 5.78 2.42 -12.51
CA THR A 291 5.37 1.80 -11.24
C THR A 291 6.58 1.60 -10.34
N CYS A 292 6.53 2.09 -9.09
CA CYS A 292 7.68 2.05 -8.16
C CYS A 292 8.17 0.62 -7.87
N ILE A 293 7.25 -0.35 -7.93
CA ILE A 293 7.52 -1.78 -7.73
C ILE A 293 7.70 -2.56 -9.04
N ALA A 294 7.75 -1.90 -10.20
CA ALA A 294 7.97 -2.61 -11.47
C ALA A 294 9.36 -3.27 -11.51
N PRO A 295 9.49 -4.43 -12.19
CA PRO A 295 10.78 -4.91 -12.65
C PRO A 295 11.56 -3.79 -13.35
N ASP A 296 12.66 -3.35 -12.76
CA ASP A 296 13.46 -2.28 -13.35
C ASP A 296 14.51 -2.88 -14.29
N TYR A 297 15.21 -3.94 -13.87
CA TYR A 297 16.23 -4.63 -14.68
C TYR A 297 16.31 -6.13 -14.36
N ILE A 298 16.87 -6.93 -15.28
CA ILE A 298 17.13 -8.37 -15.10
C ILE A 298 18.63 -8.63 -14.90
N LEU A 299 18.94 -9.59 -14.03
CA LEU A 299 20.22 -10.24 -13.83
C LEU A 299 20.07 -11.73 -14.18
N CYS A 300 20.78 -12.20 -15.21
CA CYS A 300 20.76 -13.62 -15.59
C CYS A 300 21.97 -14.00 -16.46
N SER A 301 22.21 -15.30 -16.66
CA SER A 301 23.25 -15.73 -17.61
C SER A 301 22.84 -15.42 -19.06
N THR A 302 23.82 -15.36 -19.97
CA THR A 302 23.57 -15.13 -21.40
C THR A 302 22.64 -16.20 -22.00
N GLU A 303 22.72 -17.44 -21.54
CA GLU A 303 21.81 -18.51 -21.96
C GLU A 303 20.36 -18.20 -21.57
N VAL A 304 20.13 -17.77 -20.32
CA VAL A 304 18.81 -17.42 -19.81
C VAL A 304 18.27 -16.17 -20.51
N GLN A 305 19.12 -15.17 -20.76
CA GLN A 305 18.79 -13.99 -21.56
C GLN A 305 18.23 -14.39 -22.92
N ASN A 306 18.93 -15.24 -23.66
CA ASN A 306 18.52 -15.63 -25.01
C ASN A 306 17.15 -16.35 -24.99
N LYS A 307 16.93 -17.25 -24.02
CA LYS A 307 15.65 -17.93 -23.84
C LYS A 307 14.53 -16.95 -23.45
N PHE A 308 14.81 -16.03 -22.54
CA PHE A 308 13.85 -15.02 -22.08
C PHE A 308 13.44 -14.08 -23.22
N VAL A 309 14.39 -13.55 -23.98
CA VAL A 309 14.13 -12.65 -25.11
C VAL A 309 13.31 -13.35 -26.19
N ALA A 310 13.64 -14.59 -26.54
CA ALA A 310 12.89 -15.36 -27.53
C ALA A 310 11.43 -15.58 -27.11
N GLU A 311 11.19 -15.84 -25.83
CA GLU A 311 9.84 -16.03 -25.30
C GLU A 311 9.08 -14.71 -25.14
N ALA A 312 9.77 -13.65 -24.71
CA ALA A 312 9.20 -12.32 -24.57
C ALA A 312 8.67 -11.77 -25.90
N LYS A 313 9.37 -12.01 -27.02
CA LYS A 313 8.89 -11.64 -28.36
C LYS A 313 7.52 -12.25 -28.69
N LYS A 314 7.31 -13.52 -28.32
CA LYS A 314 6.02 -14.22 -28.56
C LYS A 314 4.93 -13.64 -27.68
N ILE A 315 5.21 -13.46 -26.39
CA ILE A 315 4.24 -12.97 -25.41
C ILE A 315 3.80 -11.55 -25.72
N LEU A 316 4.74 -10.65 -26.03
CA LEU A 316 4.42 -9.25 -26.34
C LEU A 316 3.58 -9.13 -27.61
N LYS A 317 3.86 -9.97 -28.61
CA LYS A 317 3.04 -10.08 -29.82
C LYS A 317 1.65 -10.67 -29.53
N GLU A 318 1.55 -11.66 -28.65
CA GLU A 318 0.27 -12.24 -28.20
C GLU A 318 -0.59 -11.17 -27.50
N TRP A 319 -0.01 -10.36 -26.62
CA TRP A 319 -0.75 -9.39 -25.82
C TRP A 319 -1.10 -8.10 -26.55
N TYR A 320 -0.15 -7.56 -27.33
CA TYR A 320 -0.26 -6.22 -27.90
C TYR A 320 -0.37 -6.22 -29.43
N GLY A 321 -0.35 -7.40 -30.06
CA GLY A 321 -0.39 -7.56 -31.52
C GLY A 321 0.94 -7.22 -32.20
N GLU A 322 0.91 -7.13 -33.54
CA GLU A 322 2.09 -6.75 -34.34
C GLU A 322 2.52 -5.30 -34.12
N ASN A 323 1.57 -4.42 -33.78
CA ASN A 323 1.80 -3.01 -33.52
C ASN A 323 1.32 -2.64 -32.11
N PRO A 324 2.18 -2.76 -31.08
CA PRO A 324 1.80 -2.44 -29.70
C PRO A 324 1.35 -0.99 -29.50
N LYS A 325 1.68 -0.08 -30.43
CA LYS A 325 1.19 1.31 -30.41
C LYS A 325 -0.33 1.37 -30.51
N GLU A 326 -0.94 0.51 -31.32
CA GLU A 326 -2.39 0.49 -31.56
C GLU A 326 -3.15 -0.24 -30.46
N SER A 327 -2.49 -1.08 -29.67
CA SER A 327 -3.14 -1.86 -28.61
C SER A 327 -3.92 -0.95 -27.63
N PRO A 328 -5.19 -1.26 -27.32
CA PRO A 328 -5.97 -0.51 -26.34
C PRO A 328 -5.49 -0.72 -24.90
N ASP A 329 -4.68 -1.76 -24.66
CA ASP A 329 -4.22 -2.19 -23.34
C ASP A 329 -2.82 -1.69 -23.00
N PHE A 330 -2.22 -0.85 -23.85
CA PHE A 330 -0.89 -0.27 -23.60
C PHE A 330 -0.96 1.23 -23.33
N CYS A 331 -0.50 1.62 -22.13
CA CYS A 331 -0.46 3.00 -21.67
C CYS A 331 0.51 3.89 -22.46
N ARG A 332 0.56 5.18 -22.12
CA ARG A 332 1.53 6.15 -22.63
C ARG A 332 2.38 6.72 -21.50
N ILE A 333 3.53 7.27 -21.88
CA ILE A 333 4.35 8.04 -20.95
C ILE A 333 3.60 9.32 -20.58
N ILE A 334 3.57 9.62 -19.29
CA ILE A 334 2.71 10.66 -18.71
C ILE A 334 2.87 12.05 -19.35
N ASN A 335 4.10 12.46 -19.70
CA ASN A 335 4.38 13.75 -20.33
C ASN A 335 5.66 13.72 -21.18
N GLU A 336 5.91 14.82 -21.90
CA GLU A 336 7.06 14.98 -22.79
C GLU A 336 8.41 14.88 -22.05
N ASN A 337 8.52 15.45 -20.85
CA ASN A 337 9.75 15.40 -20.06
C ASN A 337 10.13 13.96 -19.70
N HIS A 338 9.17 13.16 -19.22
CA HIS A 338 9.39 11.74 -18.93
C HIS A 338 9.66 10.96 -20.23
N PHE A 339 8.95 11.28 -21.32
CA PHE A 339 9.18 10.65 -22.62
C PHE A 339 10.61 10.87 -23.10
N HIS A 340 11.10 12.11 -23.11
CA HIS A 340 12.46 12.43 -23.53
C HIS A 340 13.51 11.79 -22.61
N ARG A 341 13.28 11.81 -21.29
CA ARG A 341 14.16 11.12 -20.32
C ARG A 341 14.31 9.63 -20.64
N ILE A 342 13.20 8.94 -20.88
CA ILE A 342 13.19 7.50 -21.15
C ILE A 342 13.74 7.19 -22.55
N LYS A 343 13.36 7.98 -23.57
CA LYS A 343 13.89 7.85 -24.94
C LYS A 343 15.41 7.96 -24.99
N ASN A 344 16.02 8.80 -24.13
CA ASN A 344 17.47 8.94 -24.05
C ASN A 344 18.19 7.67 -23.57
N TYR A 345 17.49 6.65 -23.07
CA TYR A 345 18.07 5.35 -22.78
C TYR A 345 18.14 4.42 -23.99
N LEU A 346 17.50 4.79 -25.10
CA LEU A 346 17.43 4.00 -26.34
C LEU A 346 18.41 4.46 -27.43
N LEU A 347 19.42 5.26 -27.05
CA LEU A 347 20.39 5.81 -28.01
C LEU A 347 21.34 4.76 -28.58
N ASP A 348 21.59 3.68 -27.84
CA ASP A 348 22.44 2.56 -28.26
C ASP A 348 21.59 1.48 -28.94
N SER A 349 21.33 1.67 -30.23
CA SER A 349 20.43 0.79 -31.00
C SER A 349 20.92 -0.65 -31.10
N GLU A 350 22.24 -0.89 -30.95
CA GLU A 350 22.83 -2.22 -31.04
C GLU A 350 22.40 -3.14 -29.87
N LYS A 351 22.03 -2.54 -28.74
CA LYS A 351 21.55 -3.29 -27.55
C LYS A 351 20.05 -3.61 -27.59
N ILE A 352 19.30 -3.08 -28.55
CA ILE A 352 17.84 -3.27 -28.60
C ILE A 352 17.52 -4.68 -29.15
N ALA A 353 17.05 -5.57 -28.28
CA ALA A 353 16.68 -6.93 -28.66
C ALA A 353 15.20 -7.07 -29.05
N VAL A 354 14.34 -6.20 -28.49
CA VAL A 354 12.89 -6.14 -28.71
C VAL A 354 12.47 -4.67 -28.63
N GLY A 355 11.56 -4.22 -29.51
CA GLY A 355 10.98 -2.88 -29.46
C GLY A 355 11.97 -1.79 -29.88
N GLY A 356 11.97 -0.67 -29.16
CA GLY A 356 12.77 0.53 -29.46
C GLY A 356 11.98 1.64 -30.16
N ASP A 357 10.81 1.32 -30.73
CA ASP A 357 9.97 2.31 -31.41
C ASP A 357 9.46 3.38 -30.44
N CYS A 358 9.50 4.63 -30.89
CA CYS A 358 9.08 5.80 -30.13
C CYS A 358 8.22 6.72 -31.00
N ASP A 359 7.19 7.31 -30.41
CA ASP A 359 6.41 8.40 -31.00
C ASP A 359 6.22 9.50 -29.95
N SER A 360 6.79 10.68 -30.20
CA SER A 360 6.72 11.81 -29.27
C SER A 360 5.34 12.45 -29.20
N ILE A 361 4.55 12.41 -30.29
CA ILE A 361 3.22 13.02 -30.34
C ILE A 361 2.28 12.25 -29.41
N GLU A 362 2.32 10.92 -29.49
CA GLU A 362 1.52 10.07 -28.61
C GLU A 362 2.18 9.80 -27.25
N LYS A 363 3.42 10.25 -27.03
CA LYS A 363 4.26 9.88 -25.88
C LYS A 363 4.37 8.35 -25.72
N TYR A 364 4.49 7.67 -26.86
CA TYR A 364 4.56 6.22 -26.94
C TYR A 364 6.01 5.75 -26.98
N ILE A 365 6.36 4.79 -26.13
CA ILE A 365 7.59 4.02 -26.21
C ILE A 365 7.18 2.55 -26.17
N SER A 366 7.56 1.79 -27.20
CA SER A 366 7.21 0.37 -27.30
C SER A 366 7.76 -0.46 -26.13
N PRO A 367 7.12 -1.60 -25.80
CA PRO A 367 7.72 -2.58 -24.89
C PRO A 367 9.13 -2.96 -25.36
N THR A 368 10.14 -2.51 -24.63
CA THR A 368 11.54 -2.60 -25.06
C THR A 368 12.36 -3.46 -24.12
N ILE A 369 13.22 -4.32 -24.68
CA ILE A 369 14.19 -5.13 -23.94
C ILE A 369 15.60 -4.81 -24.48
N LEU A 370 16.51 -4.44 -23.57
CA LEU A 370 17.91 -4.21 -23.91
C LEU A 370 18.77 -5.38 -23.43
N ILE A 371 19.70 -5.82 -24.25
CA ILE A 371 20.67 -6.88 -23.91
C ILE A 371 22.08 -6.31 -23.81
N ASP A 372 23.00 -7.09 -23.23
CA ASP A 372 24.42 -6.74 -23.07
C ASP A 372 24.65 -5.40 -22.34
N VAL A 373 23.69 -5.02 -21.49
CA VAL A 373 23.70 -3.75 -20.76
C VAL A 373 24.81 -3.78 -19.71
N LYS A 374 25.57 -2.69 -19.61
CA LYS A 374 26.66 -2.57 -18.65
C LYS A 374 26.21 -1.89 -17.36
N PRO A 375 26.79 -2.23 -16.20
CA PRO A 375 26.47 -1.57 -14.92
C PRO A 375 26.64 -0.05 -14.94
N THR A 376 27.53 0.46 -15.80
CA THR A 376 27.88 1.88 -15.99
C THR A 376 26.99 2.59 -17.00
N ASP A 377 26.13 1.89 -17.74
CA ASP A 377 25.23 2.50 -18.71
C ASP A 377 24.25 3.44 -18.00
N LYS A 378 23.85 4.52 -18.67
CA LYS A 378 22.98 5.56 -18.10
C LYS A 378 21.65 4.98 -17.57
N ILE A 379 21.09 4.01 -18.28
CA ILE A 379 19.85 3.31 -17.89
C ILE A 379 19.98 2.55 -16.56
N MET A 380 21.21 2.25 -16.11
CA MET A 380 21.48 1.57 -14.85
C MET A 380 21.79 2.52 -13.69
N GLN A 381 21.82 3.84 -13.90
CA GLN A 381 22.12 4.81 -12.84
C GLN A 381 20.87 5.25 -12.07
N ASP A 382 19.79 5.56 -12.79
CA ASP A 382 18.54 6.07 -12.20
C ASP A 382 17.38 5.09 -12.41
N GLU A 383 16.31 5.24 -11.64
CA GLU A 383 15.05 4.52 -11.83
C GLU A 383 14.49 4.75 -13.26
N ILE A 384 14.14 3.67 -13.96
CA ILE A 384 13.71 3.76 -15.35
C ILE A 384 12.32 4.37 -15.41
N PHE A 385 11.39 3.81 -14.65
CA PHE A 385 10.00 4.26 -14.56
C PHE A 385 9.35 4.42 -15.96
N GLY A 386 9.48 3.36 -16.77
CA GLY A 386 9.13 3.33 -18.18
C GLY A 386 9.31 1.93 -18.80
N PRO A 387 8.88 1.72 -20.06
CA PRO A 387 8.74 0.41 -20.68
C PRO A 387 10.05 -0.10 -21.30
N ILE A 388 11.18 0.05 -20.58
CA ILE A 388 12.49 -0.46 -21.00
C ILE A 388 13.00 -1.43 -19.94
N LEU A 389 13.28 -2.67 -20.34
CA LEU A 389 13.77 -3.73 -19.45
C LEU A 389 15.20 -4.12 -19.84
N PRO A 390 16.23 -3.49 -19.25
CA PRO A 390 17.61 -3.89 -19.45
C PRO A 390 17.92 -5.24 -18.81
N ILE A 391 18.72 -6.05 -19.51
CA ILE A 391 19.29 -7.30 -19.03
C ILE A 391 20.80 -7.09 -18.87
N VAL A 392 21.28 -7.27 -17.64
CA VAL A 392 22.70 -7.31 -17.31
C VAL A 392 23.08 -8.76 -17.09
N ASN A 393 24.06 -9.24 -17.85
CA ASN A 393 24.50 -10.62 -17.69
C ASN A 393 25.37 -10.81 -16.46
N VAL A 394 25.10 -11.89 -15.73
CA VAL A 394 25.88 -12.37 -14.57
C VAL A 394 26.03 -13.88 -14.69
N ASP A 395 27.17 -14.41 -14.27
CA ASP A 395 27.48 -15.83 -14.43
C ASP A 395 26.66 -16.70 -13.47
N ASN A 396 26.35 -16.18 -12.29
CA ASN A 396 25.68 -16.93 -11.23
C ASN A 396 25.09 -16.02 -10.15
N ALA A 397 24.40 -16.64 -9.20
CA ALA A 397 23.76 -15.96 -8.08
C ALA A 397 24.72 -15.12 -7.22
N TYR A 398 25.99 -15.54 -7.03
CA TYR A 398 26.95 -14.78 -6.22
C TYR A 398 27.31 -13.45 -6.88
N GLU A 399 27.44 -13.43 -8.20
CA GLU A 399 27.66 -12.17 -8.92
C GLU A 399 26.42 -11.28 -8.89
N ALA A 400 25.23 -11.85 -9.05
CA ALA A 400 23.98 -11.11 -8.90
C ALA A 400 23.87 -10.44 -7.52
N ILE A 401 24.22 -11.17 -6.45
CA ILE A 401 24.25 -10.66 -5.07
C ILE A 401 25.23 -9.48 -4.94
N ARG A 402 26.46 -9.62 -5.46
CA ARG A 402 27.45 -8.53 -5.45
C ARG A 402 26.93 -7.31 -6.22
N PHE A 403 26.30 -7.52 -7.37
CA PHE A 403 25.72 -6.45 -8.18
C PHE A 403 24.65 -5.68 -7.40
N ILE A 404 23.68 -6.40 -6.81
CA ILE A 404 22.58 -5.81 -6.04
C ILE A 404 23.12 -5.02 -4.84
N ASN A 405 24.03 -5.62 -4.06
CA ASN A 405 24.56 -4.99 -2.83
C ASN A 405 25.48 -3.78 -3.08
N SER A 406 25.97 -3.61 -4.31
CA SER A 406 26.79 -2.44 -4.69
C SER A 406 25.98 -1.17 -4.95
N ARG A 407 24.65 -1.25 -4.87
CA ARG A 407 23.70 -0.18 -5.24
C ARG A 407 22.82 0.21 -4.07
N GLU A 408 22.07 1.30 -4.26
CA GLU A 408 21.03 1.67 -3.32
C GLU A 408 19.99 0.58 -3.21
N ILE A 409 19.44 0.47 -2.02
CA ILE A 409 18.56 -0.63 -1.68
C ILE A 409 17.23 -0.48 -2.41
N PRO A 410 16.83 -1.48 -3.22
CA PRO A 410 15.66 -1.36 -4.07
C PRO A 410 14.35 -1.46 -3.29
N LEU A 411 13.24 -1.03 -3.92
CA LEU A 411 11.90 -1.19 -3.37
C LEU A 411 11.39 -2.64 -3.43
N VAL A 412 11.79 -3.44 -4.42
CA VAL A 412 11.48 -4.87 -4.56
C VAL A 412 12.64 -5.62 -5.23
N LEU A 413 12.85 -6.91 -4.94
CA LEU A 413 13.79 -7.82 -5.60
C LEU A 413 13.06 -9.08 -6.10
N TYR A 414 12.96 -9.26 -7.40
CA TYR A 414 12.31 -10.43 -7.96
C TYR A 414 13.31 -11.58 -8.16
N ILE A 415 12.93 -12.82 -7.91
CA ILE A 415 13.78 -14.02 -8.04
C ILE A 415 12.98 -15.12 -8.73
N PHE A 416 13.41 -15.52 -9.92
CA PHE A 416 12.82 -16.62 -10.68
C PHE A 416 13.77 -17.80 -10.67
N SER A 417 13.41 -18.84 -9.91
CA SER A 417 14.20 -20.07 -9.72
C SER A 417 13.34 -21.18 -9.12
N LYS A 418 13.60 -22.43 -9.52
CA LYS A 418 13.08 -23.64 -8.85
C LYS A 418 14.03 -24.15 -7.78
N ASP A 419 15.31 -23.74 -7.81
CA ASP A 419 16.31 -24.15 -6.85
C ASP A 419 16.12 -23.41 -5.51
N LYS A 420 15.78 -24.16 -4.46
CA LYS A 420 15.61 -23.59 -3.12
C LYS A 420 16.92 -23.00 -2.59
N GLY A 421 18.06 -23.65 -2.82
CA GLY A 421 19.37 -23.19 -2.40
C GLY A 421 19.73 -21.83 -3.00
N VAL A 422 19.53 -21.66 -4.31
CA VAL A 422 19.77 -20.38 -5.00
C VAL A 422 18.84 -19.28 -4.49
N ARG A 423 17.54 -19.58 -4.36
CA ARG A 423 16.57 -18.63 -3.78
C ARG A 423 17.03 -18.16 -2.42
N ASN A 424 17.27 -19.09 -1.50
CA ASN A 424 17.73 -18.81 -0.14
C ASN A 424 19.02 -17.98 -0.16
N LEU A 425 20.00 -18.34 -1.01
CA LEU A 425 21.28 -17.65 -1.09
C LEU A 425 21.10 -16.16 -1.41
N ILE A 426 20.34 -15.82 -2.45
CA ILE A 426 20.12 -14.43 -2.88
C ILE A 426 19.40 -13.65 -1.81
N ILE A 427 18.30 -14.20 -1.32
CA ILE A 427 17.48 -13.63 -0.26
C ILE A 427 18.27 -13.36 1.02
N ASN A 428 19.11 -14.31 1.44
CA ASN A 428 19.86 -14.21 2.69
C ASN A 428 21.06 -13.26 2.59
N GLN A 429 21.55 -13.00 1.38
CA GLN A 429 22.75 -12.20 1.14
C GLN A 429 22.47 -10.87 0.42
N THR A 430 21.22 -10.54 0.12
CA THR A 430 20.83 -9.23 -0.40
C THR A 430 19.93 -8.51 0.58
N ARG A 431 19.80 -7.19 0.37
CA ARG A 431 18.88 -6.35 1.11
C ARG A 431 18.00 -5.67 0.08
N SER A 432 16.70 -5.85 0.19
CA SER A 432 15.73 -5.31 -0.75
C SER A 432 14.46 -4.99 -0.01
N GLY A 433 13.70 -4.09 -0.62
CA GLY A 433 12.51 -3.45 -0.10
C GLY A 433 11.27 -4.29 -0.23
N SER A 434 11.41 -5.31 -1.03
CA SER A 434 10.55 -6.44 -1.05
C SER A 434 11.31 -7.54 -1.80
N VAL A 435 10.83 -8.77 -1.88
CA VAL A 435 11.29 -9.80 -2.78
C VAL A 435 10.03 -10.41 -3.35
N CYS A 436 10.01 -10.73 -4.66
CA CYS A 436 9.07 -11.67 -5.24
C CYS A 436 9.65 -12.92 -5.91
N VAL A 437 9.38 -14.10 -5.35
CA VAL A 437 9.84 -15.39 -5.82
C VAL A 437 8.83 -15.94 -6.80
N ASN A 438 9.30 -16.08 -8.03
CA ASN A 438 8.56 -16.60 -9.17
C ASN A 438 7.34 -15.76 -9.57
N ASP A 439 7.12 -14.54 -9.05
CA ASP A 439 6.03 -13.65 -9.48
C ASP A 439 6.42 -12.16 -9.44
N THR A 440 5.53 -11.28 -9.94
CA THR A 440 5.66 -9.82 -9.91
C THR A 440 4.28 -9.15 -9.81
N ILE A 441 4.17 -8.07 -9.03
CA ILE A 441 3.04 -7.12 -8.91
C ILE A 441 1.65 -7.68 -8.51
N LEU A 442 1.17 -8.84 -8.98
CA LEU A 442 -0.24 -9.29 -8.86
C LEU A 442 -0.65 -9.62 -7.41
N GLN A 443 0.32 -9.90 -6.56
CA GLN A 443 0.31 -9.84 -5.10
C GLN A 443 -0.14 -8.51 -4.44
N TYR A 444 -0.15 -7.36 -5.12
CA TYR A 444 -0.57 -6.07 -4.53
C TYR A 444 -2.09 -5.91 -4.54
N SER A 445 -2.79 -6.56 -5.48
CA SER A 445 -4.24 -6.70 -5.47
C SER A 445 -4.62 -7.86 -4.54
N GLY A 446 -4.87 -7.56 -3.26
CA GLY A 446 -5.29 -8.54 -2.26
C GLY A 446 -6.36 -9.48 -2.81
N PHE A 447 -6.11 -10.80 -2.69
CA PHE A 447 -7.11 -11.81 -3.02
C PHE A 447 -8.37 -11.58 -2.18
N PHE A 448 -9.52 -11.54 -2.86
CA PHE A 448 -10.85 -11.62 -2.28
C PHE A 448 -10.85 -12.61 -1.12
N HIS A 449 -11.10 -12.12 0.10
CA HIS A 449 -11.63 -12.98 1.13
C HIS A 449 -12.96 -13.51 0.58
N LEU A 450 -13.00 -14.79 0.18
CA LEU A 450 -14.24 -15.56 0.14
C LEU A 450 -14.76 -15.63 1.59
N GLN A 451 -15.30 -14.53 2.09
CA GLN A 451 -16.36 -14.63 3.08
C GLN A 451 -17.57 -15.04 2.28
N ALA A 452 -17.83 -16.34 2.29
CA ALA A 452 -18.97 -16.98 1.66
C ALA A 452 -20.24 -16.20 2.02
N GLU A 453 -20.77 -15.44 1.06
CA GLU A 453 -22.22 -15.32 0.97
C GLU A 453 -22.75 -16.72 0.69
N MET A 454 -23.80 -17.09 1.43
CA MET A 454 -24.40 -18.42 1.46
C MET A 454 -24.72 -18.95 0.05
N ILE A 455 -23.79 -19.70 -0.53
CA ILE A 455 -24.02 -20.46 -1.77
C ILE A 455 -23.85 -21.93 -1.44
N ASP A 456 -24.93 -22.65 -1.75
CA ASP A 456 -25.21 -24.07 -1.59
C ASP A 456 -23.99 -25.01 -1.53
N ASN A 457 -23.88 -25.75 -0.42
CA ASN A 457 -22.71 -26.52 0.05
C ASN A 457 -22.40 -27.79 -0.78
N THR A 458 -23.11 -28.03 -1.88
CA THR A 458 -23.06 -29.31 -2.59
C THR A 458 -22.05 -29.35 -3.75
N LYS A 459 -21.53 -28.20 -4.21
CA LYS A 459 -20.58 -28.15 -5.34
C LYS A 459 -19.10 -27.99 -4.94
N PHE A 460 -18.80 -27.60 -3.71
CA PHE A 460 -17.41 -27.35 -3.26
C PHE A 460 -16.66 -28.63 -2.87
N SER A 461 -17.39 -29.70 -2.50
CA SER A 461 -16.85 -31.00 -2.10
C SER A 461 -15.97 -31.67 -3.18
N ASN A 462 -16.31 -31.48 -4.46
CA ASN A 462 -15.66 -32.24 -5.54
C ASN A 462 -14.35 -31.63 -6.05
N CYS A 463 -14.01 -30.40 -5.65
CA CYS A 463 -12.79 -29.72 -6.13
C CYS A 463 -11.56 -29.96 -5.23
N ILE A 464 -11.75 -30.43 -3.99
CA ILE A 464 -10.66 -30.60 -3.00
C ILE A 464 -10.04 -32.02 -3.02
N GLN A 465 -10.65 -32.99 -3.71
CA GLN A 465 -10.13 -34.36 -3.74
C GLN A 465 -8.92 -34.60 -4.66
N GLU A 466 -8.53 -33.66 -5.53
CA GLU A 466 -7.41 -33.85 -6.47
C GLU A 466 -6.05 -33.25 -6.05
N LEU A 467 -5.92 -32.66 -4.86
CA LEU A 467 -4.67 -32.01 -4.39
C LEU A 467 -3.92 -32.73 -3.26
N LYS A 468 -4.03 -34.06 -3.16
CA LYS A 468 -3.20 -34.86 -2.23
C LYS A 468 -2.43 -35.94 -2.99
N TYR A 469 -1.24 -36.28 -2.46
CA TYR A 469 -0.19 -37.20 -2.94
C TYR A 469 0.91 -36.49 -3.78
N ASN A 470 2.21 -36.46 -3.43
CA ASN A 470 3.02 -37.29 -2.53
C ASN A 470 4.22 -36.51 -1.93
N CYS A 471 4.58 -36.85 -0.69
CA CYS A 471 5.86 -36.57 -0.03
C CYS A 471 6.63 -37.90 0.08
N PHE A 472 7.93 -37.90 -0.23
CA PHE A 472 8.89 -38.86 0.32
C PHE A 472 10.22 -38.16 0.62
N VAL A 473 10.80 -38.54 1.76
CA VAL A 473 12.01 -38.02 2.41
C VAL A 473 13.19 -38.96 2.09
N LEU A 474 14.43 -38.45 1.92
CA LEU A 474 15.61 -38.88 2.71
C LEU A 474 16.97 -38.23 2.32
N SER A 475 17.66 -37.85 3.42
CA SER A 475 19.08 -37.94 3.80
C SER A 475 20.19 -37.08 3.20
N ASN A 476 20.79 -36.33 4.15
CA ASN A 476 22.22 -36.18 4.47
C ASN A 476 23.20 -35.67 3.41
N THR A 477 23.74 -34.47 3.68
CA THR A 477 25.20 -34.27 3.80
C THR A 477 25.45 -32.96 4.57
N MET A 478 26.27 -33.05 5.62
CA MET A 478 26.85 -31.90 6.31
C MET A 478 27.92 -31.31 5.41
N ASP A 479 27.96 -29.98 5.29
CA ASP A 479 29.22 -29.25 5.15
C ASP A 479 29.07 -27.90 5.87
N ILE A 480 29.92 -27.74 6.89
CA ILE A 480 30.05 -26.53 7.70
C ILE A 480 30.89 -25.54 6.89
N PHE A 481 30.26 -24.55 6.27
CA PHE A 481 31.00 -23.39 5.73
C PHE A 481 30.90 -22.22 6.71
N GLN A 482 32.05 -21.89 7.30
CA GLN A 482 32.26 -20.65 8.04
C GLN A 482 31.98 -19.46 7.12
N VAL A 483 31.07 -18.57 7.55
CA VAL A 483 30.83 -17.28 6.90
C VAL A 483 32.09 -16.42 7.04
N PRO A 484 32.71 -15.91 5.96
CA PRO A 484 33.84 -14.99 6.08
C PRO A 484 33.38 -13.71 6.79
N LYS A 485 34.22 -13.20 7.70
CA LYS A 485 34.04 -11.88 8.32
C LYS A 485 33.87 -10.83 7.21
N LEU A 486 32.67 -10.23 7.14
CA LEU A 486 32.39 -9.08 6.30
C LEU A 486 33.33 -7.93 6.67
N ASP A 487 33.94 -7.36 5.64
CA ASP A 487 34.82 -6.19 5.68
C ASP A 487 34.17 -5.04 6.47
N THR A 488 34.83 -4.61 7.54
CA THR A 488 34.39 -3.57 8.48
C THR A 488 34.47 -2.15 7.92
N THR A 489 34.80 -1.98 6.64
CA THR A 489 34.83 -0.68 5.96
C THR A 489 33.53 -0.34 5.21
N ALA A 490 32.44 -1.07 5.49
CA ALA A 490 31.15 -0.83 4.87
C ALA A 490 30.65 0.60 5.16
N LYS A 491 30.49 1.40 4.09
CA LYS A 491 29.48 2.48 4.05
C LYS A 491 28.24 1.96 4.79
N GLN A 492 27.63 2.80 5.61
CA GLN A 492 26.39 2.46 6.31
C GLN A 492 25.31 2.18 5.25
N LEU A 493 25.22 0.92 4.81
CA LEU A 493 24.36 0.48 3.72
C LEU A 493 22.92 0.78 4.13
N GLU A 494 22.15 1.35 3.21
CA GLU A 494 20.81 1.90 3.48
C GLU A 494 19.83 0.83 3.97
N LYS A 495 18.54 1.14 4.14
CA LYS A 495 17.56 0.13 4.55
C LYS A 495 16.49 -0.03 3.48
N PRO A 496 15.99 -1.25 3.25
CA PRO A 496 14.93 -1.49 2.30
C PRO A 496 13.51 -1.33 2.84
N LEU A 497 12.53 -1.19 1.94
CA LEU A 497 11.09 -1.36 2.25
C LEU A 497 10.65 -2.72 2.85
N ALA A 498 11.31 -3.88 2.68
CA ALA A 498 10.85 -5.21 3.07
C ALA A 498 11.80 -6.35 2.62
N LEU A 499 12.27 -7.19 3.53
CA LEU A 499 13.21 -8.28 3.24
C LEU A 499 12.48 -9.62 3.10
N TYR A 500 13.05 -10.62 2.46
CA TYR A 500 12.38 -11.91 2.35
C TYR A 500 13.35 -13.01 2.60
N ILE A 501 12.86 -14.11 3.13
CA ILE A 501 13.69 -15.19 3.66
C ILE A 501 13.17 -16.52 3.14
N PHE A 502 13.92 -17.19 2.29
CA PHE A 502 13.60 -18.54 1.87
C PHE A 502 14.59 -19.41 2.61
N SER A 503 14.07 -20.36 3.39
CA SER A 503 14.86 -21.34 4.12
C SER A 503 13.90 -22.32 4.79
N GLY A 504 14.15 -23.62 4.63
CA GLY A 504 13.55 -24.65 5.48
C GLY A 504 14.20 -24.73 6.87
N ASN A 505 15.39 -24.15 7.03
CA ASN A 505 16.13 -24.10 8.28
C ASN A 505 15.73 -22.85 9.08
N LYS A 506 15.05 -23.07 10.22
CA LYS A 506 14.58 -22.01 11.12
C LYS A 506 15.72 -21.17 11.72
N GLY A 507 16.89 -21.76 11.96
CA GLY A 507 18.07 -21.06 12.47
C GLY A 507 18.56 -19.98 11.49
N ASN A 508 18.60 -20.31 10.19
CA ASN A 508 18.93 -19.33 9.14
C ASN A 508 17.88 -18.22 9.05
N VAL A 509 16.59 -18.59 9.14
CA VAL A 509 15.51 -17.59 9.14
C VAL A 509 15.66 -16.61 10.30
N SER A 510 15.82 -17.14 11.51
CA SER A 510 16.03 -16.30 12.70
C SER A 510 17.31 -15.47 12.60
N MET A 511 18.41 -16.04 12.10
CA MET A 511 19.65 -15.29 11.92
C MET A 511 19.44 -14.07 11.02
N ILE A 512 18.73 -14.22 9.91
CA ILE A 512 18.53 -13.12 8.96
C ILE A 512 17.56 -12.10 9.51
N LEU A 513 16.42 -12.54 10.06
CA LEU A 513 15.47 -11.66 10.74
C LEU A 513 16.15 -10.82 11.83
N ASN A 514 17.09 -11.41 12.56
CA ASN A 514 17.76 -10.73 13.69
C ASN A 514 18.95 -9.85 13.28
N ASN A 515 19.54 -10.05 12.09
CA ASN A 515 20.78 -9.35 11.67
C ASN A 515 20.57 -8.41 10.47
N THR A 516 19.33 -8.21 10.03
CA THR A 516 18.98 -7.30 8.94
C THR A 516 17.86 -6.35 9.35
N SER A 517 17.65 -5.29 8.58
CA SER A 517 16.58 -4.32 8.81
C SER A 517 15.98 -3.93 7.47
N SER A 518 14.64 -4.00 7.40
CA SER A 518 13.75 -3.66 6.29
C SER A 518 12.36 -3.28 6.80
N GLY A 519 11.47 -2.74 5.97
CA GLY A 519 10.13 -2.31 6.39
C GLY A 519 9.15 -3.47 6.65
N GLY A 520 9.01 -4.41 5.71
CA GLY A 520 8.28 -5.68 5.87
C GLY A 520 9.18 -6.92 5.83
N VAL A 521 8.68 -8.12 6.15
CA VAL A 521 9.36 -9.38 5.78
C VAL A 521 8.37 -10.46 5.34
N CYS A 522 8.67 -11.27 4.32
CA CYS A 522 7.95 -12.54 4.08
C CYS A 522 8.92 -13.74 3.98
N VAL A 523 8.52 -14.86 4.59
CA VAL A 523 9.35 -16.07 4.67
C VAL A 523 8.76 -17.18 3.80
N ASN A 524 9.57 -17.78 2.93
CA ASN A 524 9.22 -18.84 1.98
C ASN A 524 8.10 -18.47 1.00
N ASP A 525 7.77 -17.20 0.94
CA ASP A 525 6.87 -16.59 -0.03
C ASP A 525 7.27 -15.13 -0.16
N THR A 526 6.52 -14.37 -0.95
CA THR A 526 6.91 -13.07 -1.38
C THR A 526 5.78 -12.15 -1.78
N MET A 527 5.93 -10.85 -1.49
CA MET A 527 4.96 -9.77 -1.64
C MET A 527 3.55 -10.01 -1.12
N LEU A 528 3.13 -11.23 -0.80
CA LEU A 528 1.89 -11.54 -0.08
C LEU A 528 1.81 -10.77 1.23
N HIS A 529 2.93 -10.41 1.86
CA HIS A 529 2.90 -9.57 3.04
C HIS A 529 2.27 -8.17 2.80
N VAL A 530 2.24 -7.67 1.56
CA VAL A 530 1.53 -6.43 1.16
C VAL A 530 0.04 -6.71 0.94
N ALA A 531 -0.30 -7.90 0.42
CA ALA A 531 -1.69 -8.36 0.27
C ALA A 531 -2.37 -8.63 1.63
N VAL A 532 -1.57 -8.86 2.67
CA VAL A 532 -2.05 -9.16 4.01
C VAL A 532 -2.32 -7.84 4.70
N GLU A 533 -3.58 -7.39 4.66
CA GLU A 533 -4.08 -6.15 5.28
C GLU A 533 -3.79 -6.04 6.80
N THR A 534 -3.35 -7.13 7.43
CA THR A 534 -2.93 -7.20 8.84
C THR A 534 -1.43 -6.99 9.06
N LEU A 535 -0.66 -6.73 8.00
CA LEU A 535 0.75 -6.33 8.05
C LEU A 535 0.93 -4.88 7.58
N PRO A 536 1.90 -4.13 8.14
CA PRO A 536 2.19 -2.78 7.69
C PRO A 536 2.93 -2.81 6.37
N PHE A 537 2.59 -1.89 5.47
CA PHE A 537 3.34 -1.61 4.25
C PHE A 537 3.98 -0.22 4.35
N GLY A 538 5.31 -0.15 4.37
CA GLY A 538 6.01 1.14 4.38
C GLY A 538 7.50 1.03 4.65
N GLY A 539 8.23 2.04 4.17
CA GLY A 539 9.69 2.01 4.04
C GLY A 539 10.46 2.15 5.35
N VAL A 540 11.77 1.91 5.28
CA VAL A 540 12.72 2.34 6.32
C VAL A 540 13.99 2.85 5.63
N GLY A 541 14.49 4.03 6.00
CA GLY A 541 15.65 4.64 5.33
C GLY A 541 15.24 5.37 4.05
N ASN A 542 16.00 5.25 2.96
CA ASN A 542 15.68 5.94 1.70
C ASN A 542 14.49 5.35 0.95
N SER A 543 14.07 4.13 1.26
CA SER A 543 12.84 3.57 0.72
C SER A 543 11.59 4.18 1.36
N GLY A 544 11.75 4.93 2.46
CA GLY A 544 10.64 5.57 3.15
C GLY A 544 10.75 5.57 4.67
N MET A 545 9.72 6.13 5.31
CA MET A 545 9.49 6.05 6.75
C MET A 545 7.99 6.10 7.02
N GLY A 546 7.55 5.45 8.10
CA GLY A 546 6.11 5.23 8.33
C GLY A 546 5.59 4.03 7.53
N ALA A 547 4.33 3.68 7.74
CA ALA A 547 3.67 2.60 7.01
C ALA A 547 2.17 2.82 6.95
N TYR A 548 1.47 2.15 6.04
CA TYR A 548 0.02 2.14 5.93
C TYR A 548 -0.46 0.76 5.44
N HIS A 549 -1.67 0.70 4.88
CA HIS A 549 -2.52 -0.46 4.56
C HIS A 549 -3.33 -1.00 5.75
N GLY A 550 -4.61 -1.28 5.50
CA GLY A 550 -5.52 -1.87 6.46
C GLY A 550 -5.49 -1.14 7.80
N LYS A 551 -5.34 -1.86 8.91
CA LYS A 551 -5.24 -1.26 10.26
C LYS A 551 -4.11 -0.22 10.38
N TYR A 552 -3.01 -0.38 9.65
CA TYR A 552 -1.87 0.53 9.75
C TYR A 552 -2.13 1.88 9.09
N THR A 553 -3.01 1.95 8.08
CA THR A 553 -3.48 3.25 7.58
C THR A 553 -4.21 4.00 8.70
N TYR A 554 -5.07 3.33 9.48
CA TYR A 554 -5.72 3.95 10.65
C TYR A 554 -4.70 4.37 11.71
N ASP A 555 -3.80 3.46 12.09
CA ASP A 555 -2.80 3.69 13.14
C ASP A 555 -1.85 4.84 12.80
N THR A 556 -1.50 5.02 11.53
CA THR A 556 -0.63 6.11 11.06
C THR A 556 -1.23 7.49 11.28
N PHE A 557 -2.55 7.60 11.28
CA PHE A 557 -3.24 8.89 11.44
C PHE A 557 -3.84 9.08 12.84
N VAL A 558 -3.44 8.27 13.83
CA VAL A 558 -3.79 8.49 15.24
C VAL A 558 -2.56 8.59 16.14
N HIS A 559 -2.64 9.49 17.12
CA HIS A 559 -1.74 9.51 18.25
C HIS A 559 -2.26 8.57 19.36
N LYS A 560 -1.42 7.63 19.77
CA LYS A 560 -1.69 6.73 20.90
C LYS A 560 -1.41 7.45 22.23
N LYS A 561 -2.47 7.98 22.86
CA LYS A 561 -2.39 8.70 24.13
C LYS A 561 -2.54 7.73 25.32
N GLY A 562 -1.47 7.56 26.08
CA GLY A 562 -1.50 6.82 27.35
C GLY A 562 -2.27 7.59 28.44
N CYS A 563 -3.24 6.92 29.05
CA CYS A 563 -4.08 7.47 30.11
C CYS A 563 -3.95 6.61 31.38
N LEU A 564 -3.52 7.24 32.48
CA LEU A 564 -3.59 6.68 33.83
C LEU A 564 -4.67 7.43 34.61
N ILE A 565 -5.76 6.74 34.93
CA ILE A 565 -6.92 7.28 35.63
C ILE A 565 -6.85 6.81 37.07
N LYS A 566 -6.52 7.71 38.00
CA LYS A 566 -6.53 7.42 39.43
C LYS A 566 -7.87 7.82 40.03
N ASP A 567 -8.39 6.97 40.89
CA ASP A 567 -9.59 7.26 41.67
C ASP A 567 -9.21 7.75 43.08
N PHE A 568 -10.10 8.44 43.77
CA PHE A 568 -9.92 8.91 45.16
C PHE A 568 -10.18 7.79 46.18
N ASN A 569 -9.79 6.55 45.82
CA ASN A 569 -10.01 5.39 46.66
C ASN A 569 -9.07 5.42 47.87
N ILE A 570 -9.66 5.51 49.07
CA ILE A 570 -8.95 5.57 50.35
C ILE A 570 -8.01 4.37 50.55
N ILE A 571 -8.38 3.18 50.09
CA ILE A 571 -7.56 1.97 50.20
C ILE A 571 -6.31 2.09 49.32
N GLY A 572 -6.49 2.51 48.06
CA GLY A 572 -5.38 2.74 47.13
C GLY A 572 -4.43 3.84 47.63
N GLU A 573 -4.99 4.91 48.20
CA GLU A 573 -4.22 6.03 48.74
C GLU A 573 -3.41 5.64 49.98
N LYS A 574 -3.99 4.83 50.88
CA LYS A 574 -3.25 4.26 52.03
C LYS A 574 -2.14 3.32 51.59
N LEU A 575 -2.37 2.47 50.59
CA LEU A 575 -1.35 1.57 50.05
C LEU A 575 -0.21 2.36 49.37
N ALA A 576 -0.55 3.48 48.72
CA ALA A 576 0.41 4.36 48.07
C ALA A 576 1.12 5.33 49.03
N ALA A 577 0.74 5.39 50.32
CA ALA A 577 1.25 6.38 51.27
C ALA A 577 2.78 6.32 51.50
N CYS A 578 3.41 5.19 51.15
CA CYS A 578 4.88 5.07 51.15
C CYS A 578 5.58 6.06 50.19
N ARG A 579 4.87 6.60 49.19
CA ARG A 579 5.38 7.64 48.29
C ARG A 579 5.45 9.03 48.92
N TYR A 580 4.81 9.24 50.07
CA TYR A 580 4.74 10.55 50.71
C TYR A 580 5.82 10.74 51.79
N PRO A 581 6.40 11.94 51.91
CA PRO A 581 7.25 12.32 53.04
C PRO A 581 6.55 12.19 54.41
N PRO A 582 7.32 12.06 55.52
CA PRO A 582 8.77 11.88 55.56
C PRO A 582 9.17 10.48 55.10
N TYR A 583 10.30 10.38 54.40
CA TYR A 583 10.85 9.12 53.90
C TYR A 583 11.65 8.38 54.97
N ASN A 584 11.59 7.06 54.95
CA ASN A 584 12.39 6.17 55.81
C ASN A 584 12.64 4.83 55.08
N ASP A 585 13.54 4.01 55.61
CA ASP A 585 13.97 2.76 54.96
C ASP A 585 12.82 1.75 54.77
N THR A 586 11.82 1.78 55.65
CA THR A 586 10.61 0.95 55.52
C THR A 586 9.78 1.37 54.31
N LYS A 587 9.51 2.68 54.15
CA LYS A 587 8.80 3.22 52.99
C LYS A 587 9.57 2.98 51.70
N LEU A 588 10.91 3.14 51.74
CA LEU A 588 11.79 2.86 50.61
C LEU A 588 11.69 1.39 50.17
N SER A 589 11.82 0.46 51.11
CA SER A 589 11.73 -0.99 50.84
C SER A 589 10.37 -1.38 50.27
N MET A 590 9.29 -0.82 50.83
CA MET A 590 7.92 -1.03 50.35
C MET A 590 7.73 -0.49 48.93
N LEU A 591 8.20 0.73 48.66
CA LEU A 591 8.12 1.34 47.34
C LEU A 591 8.93 0.56 46.30
N ILE A 592 10.17 0.16 46.63
CA ILE A 592 11.00 -0.71 45.78
C ILE A 592 10.24 -2.00 45.43
N SER A 593 9.60 -2.64 46.41
CA SER A 593 8.79 -3.85 46.18
C SER A 593 7.58 -3.58 45.29
N LEU A 594 6.90 -2.45 45.44
CA LEU A 594 5.72 -2.09 44.63
C LEU A 594 6.08 -1.77 43.17
N VAL A 595 7.20 -1.07 42.93
CA VAL A 595 7.65 -0.70 41.57
C VAL A 595 8.53 -1.75 40.91
N ALA A 596 8.95 -2.78 41.65
CA ALA A 596 9.75 -3.88 41.13
C ALA A 596 9.05 -4.53 39.93
N LYS A 597 9.74 -4.53 38.79
CA LYS A 597 9.33 -5.30 37.61
C LYS A 597 9.49 -6.78 37.94
N ARG A 598 8.37 -7.51 37.95
CA ARG A 598 8.35 -8.95 38.15
C ARG A 598 8.22 -9.62 36.79
N PRO A 599 8.94 -10.72 36.52
CA PRO A 599 8.70 -11.50 35.32
C PRO A 599 7.26 -12.04 35.35
N ASP A 600 6.60 -12.03 34.20
CA ASP A 600 5.32 -12.71 34.06
C ASP A 600 5.52 -14.20 34.35
N VAL A 601 4.94 -14.69 35.43
CA VAL A 601 4.97 -16.11 35.75
C VAL A 601 3.86 -16.80 34.94
N PRO A 602 4.19 -17.75 34.05
CA PRO A 602 3.20 -18.49 33.28
C PRO A 602 2.15 -19.11 34.21
N GLY A 603 0.86 -18.94 33.90
CA GLY A 603 -0.21 -19.51 34.72
C GLY A 603 -0.83 -18.56 35.74
N VAL A 604 -0.07 -17.58 36.26
CA VAL A 604 -0.54 -16.70 37.35
C VAL A 604 -1.71 -15.80 36.94
N LYS A 605 -1.75 -15.37 35.68
CA LYS A 605 -2.91 -14.63 35.13
C LYS A 605 -4.22 -15.42 35.18
N TYR A 606 -4.16 -16.75 35.31
CA TYR A 606 -5.33 -17.62 35.43
C TYR A 606 -5.73 -17.92 36.88
N ILE A 607 -4.89 -17.59 37.87
CA ILE A 607 -5.19 -17.82 39.30
C ILE A 607 -6.50 -17.15 39.73
N PRO A 608 -6.80 -15.89 39.37
CA PRO A 608 -8.09 -15.30 39.71
C PRO A 608 -9.29 -16.10 39.16
N TYR A 609 -9.15 -16.67 37.96
CA TYR A 609 -10.18 -17.51 37.34
C TYR A 609 -10.31 -18.87 38.04
N LEU A 610 -9.20 -19.47 38.47
CA LEU A 610 -9.18 -20.70 39.27
C LEU A 610 -9.82 -20.50 40.66
N ILE A 611 -9.53 -19.37 41.31
CA ILE A 611 -10.15 -18.99 42.58
C ILE A 611 -11.66 -18.78 42.40
N LEU A 612 -12.07 -18.04 41.36
CA LEU A 612 -13.48 -17.79 41.08
C LEU A 612 -14.23 -19.10 40.76
N PHE A 613 -13.63 -19.98 39.97
CA PHE A 613 -14.15 -21.31 39.68
C PHE A 613 -14.29 -22.14 40.96
N GLY A 614 -13.26 -22.16 41.81
CA GLY A 614 -13.29 -22.84 43.11
C GLY A 614 -14.39 -22.32 44.03
N LEU A 615 -14.56 -21.00 44.13
CA LEU A 615 -15.65 -20.38 44.89
C LEU A 615 -17.03 -20.78 44.35
N GLY A 616 -17.20 -20.86 43.03
CA GLY A 616 -18.43 -21.36 42.40
C GLY A 616 -18.74 -22.81 42.72
N VAL A 617 -17.71 -23.68 42.72
CA VAL A 617 -17.84 -25.09 43.14
C VAL A 617 -18.25 -25.20 44.60
N VAL A 618 -17.59 -24.47 45.50
CA VAL A 618 -17.91 -24.46 46.94
C VAL A 618 -19.32 -23.96 47.19
N ALA A 619 -19.75 -22.88 46.53
CA ALA A 619 -21.11 -22.37 46.64
C ALA A 619 -22.15 -23.40 46.18
N THR A 620 -21.88 -24.12 45.09
CA THR A 620 -22.78 -25.16 44.57
C THR A 620 -22.88 -26.36 45.51
N ILE A 621 -21.77 -26.81 46.09
CA ILE A 621 -21.74 -27.89 47.08
C ILE A 621 -22.47 -27.46 48.36
N GLY A 622 -22.22 -26.25 48.84
CA GLY A 622 -22.90 -25.67 50.00
C GLY A 622 -24.40 -25.59 49.81
N PHE A 623 -24.86 -25.15 48.63
CA PHE A 623 -26.28 -25.09 48.29
C PHE A 623 -26.93 -26.49 48.25
N LYS A 624 -26.26 -27.49 47.64
CA LYS A 624 -26.74 -28.89 47.65
C LYS A 624 -26.81 -29.48 49.06
N ALA A 625 -25.82 -29.20 49.91
CA ALA A 625 -25.79 -29.67 51.28
C ALA A 625 -26.93 -29.04 52.10
N ALA A 626 -27.14 -27.73 51.97
CA ALA A 626 -28.24 -27.01 52.62
C ALA A 626 -29.61 -27.57 52.21
N MET A 627 -29.83 -27.81 50.91
CA MET A 627 -31.06 -28.44 50.41
C MET A 627 -31.28 -29.86 50.95
N LYS A 628 -30.21 -30.62 51.15
CA LYS A 628 -30.29 -31.98 51.70
C LYS A 628 -30.68 -31.94 53.18
N VAL A 629 -30.09 -31.04 53.97
CA VAL A 629 -30.46 -30.81 55.38
C VAL A 629 -31.93 -30.37 55.48
N GLN A 630 -32.39 -29.48 54.59
CA GLN A 630 -33.78 -29.02 54.57
C GLN A 630 -34.78 -30.14 54.23
N LYS A 631 -34.41 -31.08 53.35
CA LYS A 631 -35.21 -32.29 53.07
C LYS A 631 -35.22 -33.31 54.22
N THR A 632 -34.17 -33.36 55.04
CA THR A 632 -34.07 -34.29 56.17
C THR A 632 -34.75 -33.75 57.43
N ALA A 633 -34.93 -32.43 57.52
CA ALA A 633 -35.67 -31.76 58.60
C ALA A 633 -37.21 -31.78 58.43
N HIS A 634 -37.71 -32.30 57.30
CA HIS A 634 -39.15 -32.46 56.99
C HIS A 634 -39.61 -33.93 56.95
N VAL A 635 -38.82 -34.85 57.52
CA VAL A 635 -39.19 -36.26 57.73
C VAL A 635 -39.36 -36.52 59.21
#